data_AF-A0A538ILD1-F1
#
_entry.id   AF-A0A538ILD1-F1
#
_cell.length_a   1.000
_cell.length_b   1.000
_cell.length_c   1.000
_cell.angle_alpha   90.00
_cell.angle_beta   90.00
_cell.angle_gamma   90.00
#
_symmetry.space_group_name_H-M   'P 1'
#
loop_
_entity.id
_entity.type
_entity.pdbx_description
1 polymer ?
#
loop_
_entity_poly.entity_id
_entity_poly.type
_entity_poly.pdbx_seq_one_letter_code
_entity_poly.pdbx_strand_id
1 'polypeptide(L)'
;MGQTTVRYGIYPGDTIPVRDTNPRSRACRRDAVAFARGSASFLAHFGHQAASPADPYYMLLREQLAYFGARRCDPKLLGRALERRLSASERRLLLTHASSAMAAVLRRALAAVDA
;
A
#
# COMPACT_ATOMS: atom_id res chain seq x y z
N MET A 1 -9.67 -19.06 13.32
CA MET A 1 -8.23 -19.05 12.99
C MET A 1 -7.84 -17.62 12.63
N GLY A 2 -6.89 -17.01 13.33
CA GLY A 2 -6.42 -15.65 13.06
C GLY A 2 -5.55 -15.61 11.79
N GLN A 3 -5.67 -14.58 10.97
CA GLN A 3 -4.77 -14.38 9.83
C GLN A 3 -3.46 -13.78 10.33
N THR A 4 -2.33 -14.20 9.79
CA THR A 4 -1.02 -13.58 10.07
C THR A 4 -0.44 -13.03 8.77
N THR A 5 0.41 -12.01 8.88
CA THR A 5 1.04 -11.38 7.71
C THR A 5 2.49 -11.05 7.99
N VAL A 6 3.31 -11.06 6.94
CA VAL A 6 4.77 -10.90 7.02
C VAL A 6 5.11 -9.47 7.42
N ARG A 7 6.01 -9.34 8.39
CA ARG A 7 6.63 -8.06 8.75
C ARG A 7 7.98 -7.95 8.03
N TYR A 8 8.06 -7.04 7.07
CA TYR A 8 9.27 -6.89 6.25
C TYR A 8 10.38 -6.15 7.02
N GLY A 9 11.65 -6.50 6.75
CA GLY A 9 12.81 -5.78 7.29
C GLY A 9 13.29 -6.22 8.67
N ILE A 10 12.72 -7.30 9.23
CA ILE A 10 13.14 -7.85 10.53
C ILE A 10 13.63 -9.27 10.30
N TYR A 11 14.87 -9.53 10.71
CA TYR A 11 15.43 -10.87 10.79
C TYR A 11 15.55 -11.28 12.26
N PRO A 12 15.08 -12.48 12.65
CA PRO A 12 14.35 -13.45 11.82
C PRO A 12 12.97 -12.94 11.41
N GLY A 13 12.44 -13.48 10.29
CA GLY A 13 11.15 -13.06 9.74
C GLY A 13 10.01 -13.27 10.74
N ASP A 14 9.30 -12.20 11.08
CA ASP A 14 8.22 -12.20 12.06
C ASP A 14 6.86 -12.07 11.36
N THR A 15 5.80 -12.57 12.01
CA THR A 15 4.42 -12.44 11.51
C THR A 15 3.52 -11.82 12.56
N ILE A 16 2.67 -10.88 12.14
CA ILE A 16 1.77 -10.19 13.07
C ILE A 16 0.34 -10.74 12.98
N PRO A 17 -0.38 -10.87 14.11
CA PRO A 17 -1.77 -11.32 14.09
C PRO A 17 -2.72 -10.24 13.59
N VAL A 18 -3.57 -10.61 12.65
CA VAL A 18 -4.66 -9.81 12.12
C VAL A 18 -5.92 -10.06 12.95
N ARG A 19 -6.19 -9.14 13.87
CA ARG A 19 -7.30 -9.25 14.84
C ARG A 19 -8.67 -8.82 14.32
N ASP A 20 -8.72 -8.15 13.18
CA ASP A 20 -9.96 -7.60 12.61
C ASP A 20 -10.02 -7.92 11.13
N THR A 21 -11.07 -8.63 10.73
CA THR A 21 -11.35 -9.05 9.35
C THR A 21 -12.53 -8.30 8.74
N ASN A 22 -13.08 -7.29 9.41
CA ASN A 22 -14.10 -6.43 8.81
C ASN A 22 -13.43 -5.59 7.70
N PRO A 23 -13.86 -5.75 6.43
CA PRO A 23 -13.23 -5.08 5.28
C PRO A 23 -13.30 -3.55 5.35
N ARG A 24 -14.20 -3.00 6.16
CA ARG A 24 -14.42 -1.57 6.37
C ARG A 24 -14.06 -1.11 7.79
N SER A 25 -13.23 -1.87 8.49
CA SER A 25 -12.75 -1.52 9.82
C SER A 25 -11.97 -0.20 9.85
N ARG A 26 -11.81 0.36 11.05
CA ARG A 26 -10.91 1.51 11.28
C ARG A 26 -9.44 1.15 10.98
N ALA A 27 -9.05 -0.12 11.12
CA ALA A 27 -7.73 -0.60 10.74
C ALA A 27 -7.54 -0.50 9.22
N CYS A 28 -8.48 -1.02 8.42
CA CYS A 28 -8.43 -0.90 6.96
C CYS A 28 -8.37 0.53 6.45
N ARG A 29 -9.13 1.45 7.06
CA ARG A 29 -9.02 2.89 6.73
C ARG A 29 -7.64 3.47 7.04
N ARG A 30 -7.05 3.08 8.18
CA ARG A 30 -5.70 3.51 8.56
C ARG A 30 -4.65 2.96 7.59
N ASP A 31 -4.74 1.68 7.24
CA ASP A 31 -3.80 1.03 6.33
C ASP A 31 -3.88 1.64 4.92
N ALA A 32 -5.09 1.91 4.41
CA ALA A 32 -5.27 2.62 3.13
C ALA A 32 -4.64 4.02 3.12
N VAL A 33 -4.85 4.79 4.19
CA VAL A 33 -4.26 6.14 4.32
C VAL A 33 -2.74 6.06 4.49
N ALA A 34 -2.24 5.09 5.24
CA ALA A 34 -0.81 4.85 5.41
C ALA A 34 -0.15 4.52 4.07
N PHE A 35 -0.74 3.60 3.29
CA PHE A 35 -0.27 3.26 1.96
C PHE A 35 -0.25 4.47 1.01
N ALA A 36 -1.31 5.27 0.99
CA ALA A 36 -1.34 6.47 0.16
C ALA A 36 -0.27 7.51 0.54
N ARG A 37 0.00 7.68 1.86
CA ARG A 37 1.10 8.54 2.34
C ARG A 37 2.47 7.96 1.98
N GLY A 38 2.67 6.66 2.19
CA GLY A 38 3.89 5.96 1.81
C GLY A 38 4.16 6.06 0.30
N SER A 39 3.11 6.08 -0.51
CA SER A 39 3.23 6.21 -1.97
C SER A 39 3.73 7.59 -2.36
N ALA A 40 3.22 8.65 -1.72
CA ALA A 40 3.73 10.01 -1.92
C ALA A 40 5.20 10.11 -1.47
N SER A 41 5.57 9.53 -0.33
CA SER A 41 6.97 9.49 0.11
C SER A 41 7.87 8.73 -0.86
N PHE A 42 7.44 7.56 -1.34
CA PHE A 42 8.17 6.81 -2.35
C PHE A 42 8.42 7.65 -3.59
N LEU A 43 7.39 8.31 -4.15
CA LEU A 43 7.52 9.15 -5.34
C LEU A 43 8.42 10.38 -5.10
N ALA A 44 8.41 10.97 -3.90
CA ALA A 44 9.29 12.07 -3.53
C ALA A 44 10.78 11.66 -3.45
N HIS A 45 11.04 10.37 -3.23
CA HIS A 45 12.39 9.80 -3.12
C HIS A 45 12.70 8.82 -4.25
N PHE A 46 12.00 8.93 -5.38
CA PHE A 46 12.20 8.08 -6.55
C PHE A 46 12.81 8.87 -7.71
N GLY A 47 13.77 8.27 -8.42
CA GLY A 47 14.41 8.83 -9.62
C GLY A 47 15.79 9.46 -9.38
N HIS A 48 16.38 10.00 -10.45
CA HIS A 48 17.75 10.51 -10.46
C HIS A 48 18.01 11.74 -9.57
N GLN A 49 16.96 12.39 -9.07
CA GLN A 49 17.02 13.57 -8.19
C GLN A 49 16.63 13.25 -6.74
N ALA A 50 16.43 11.97 -6.39
CA ALA A 50 16.06 11.58 -5.05
C ALA A 50 17.19 11.87 -4.05
N ALA A 51 16.88 12.56 -2.95
CA ALA A 51 17.83 12.85 -1.87
C ALA A 51 18.22 11.61 -1.03
N SER A 52 17.57 10.46 -1.25
CA SER A 52 17.74 9.21 -0.51
C SER A 52 17.31 8.04 -1.40
N PRO A 53 17.86 6.82 -1.24
CA PRO A 53 17.40 5.65 -1.98
C PRO A 53 15.91 5.39 -1.76
N ALA A 54 15.20 5.02 -2.82
CA ALA A 54 13.77 4.71 -2.77
C ALA A 54 13.46 3.39 -2.04
N ASP A 55 14.47 2.53 -1.82
CA ASP A 55 14.32 1.16 -1.32
C ASP A 55 13.61 1.07 0.05
N PRO A 56 13.93 1.89 1.07
CA PRO A 56 13.21 1.86 2.34
C PRO A 56 11.73 2.23 2.19
N TYR A 57 11.43 3.21 1.34
CA TYR A 57 10.05 3.61 1.06
C TYR A 57 9.29 2.53 0.30
N TYR A 58 9.96 1.86 -0.64
CA TYR A 58 9.37 0.74 -1.37
C TYR A 58 9.09 -0.47 -0.45
N MET A 59 10.00 -0.77 0.47
CA MET A 59 9.80 -1.81 1.48
C MET A 59 8.62 -1.50 2.42
N LEU A 60 8.48 -0.23 2.83
CA LEU A 60 7.34 0.24 3.60
C LEU A 60 6.01 0.05 2.84
N LEU A 61 5.98 0.35 1.53
CA LEU A 61 4.81 0.12 0.68
C LEU A 61 4.41 -1.35 0.64
N ARG A 62 5.40 -2.25 0.49
CA ARG A 62 5.15 -3.70 0.49
C ARG A 62 4.54 -4.18 1.80
N GLU A 63 5.04 -3.69 2.93
CA GLU A 63 4.51 -4.01 4.25
C GLU A 63 3.07 -3.51 4.42
N GLN A 64 2.83 -2.24 4.10
CA GLN A 64 1.49 -1.64 4.22
C GLN A 64 0.46 -2.35 3.33
N LEU A 65 0.84 -2.74 2.12
CA LEU A 65 -0.05 -3.49 1.23
C LEU A 65 -0.30 -4.92 1.73
N ALA A 66 0.71 -5.57 2.30
CA ALA A 66 0.56 -6.90 2.90
C ALA A 66 -0.39 -6.86 4.11
N TYR A 67 -0.34 -5.79 4.92
CA TYR A 67 -1.27 -5.61 6.04
C TYR A 67 -2.70 -5.36 5.54
N PHE A 68 -2.86 -4.53 4.53
CA PHE A 68 -4.16 -4.26 3.90
C PHE A 68 -4.78 -5.53 3.30
N GLY A 69 -3.98 -6.31 2.56
CA GLY A 69 -4.41 -7.58 1.97
C GLY A 69 -4.75 -8.64 3.01
N ALA A 70 -3.92 -8.78 4.05
CA ALA A 70 -4.13 -9.74 5.12
C ALA A 70 -5.35 -9.41 6.02
N ARG A 71 -5.83 -8.16 6.02
CA ARG A 71 -7.10 -7.79 6.66
C ARG A 71 -8.33 -7.98 5.76
N ARG A 72 -8.13 -8.41 4.51
CA ARG A 72 -9.17 -8.49 3.47
C ARG A 72 -9.94 -7.17 3.33
N CYS A 73 -9.20 -6.06 3.39
CA CYS A 73 -9.79 -4.73 3.33
C CYS A 73 -10.48 -4.45 2.00
N ASP A 74 -11.56 -3.65 2.04
CA ASP A 74 -12.31 -3.22 0.86
C ASP A 74 -11.41 -2.40 -0.08
N PRO A 75 -11.13 -2.86 -1.32
CA PRO A 75 -10.25 -2.15 -2.26
C PRO A 75 -10.68 -0.71 -2.53
N LYS A 76 -11.97 -0.37 -2.40
CA LYS A 76 -12.46 1.01 -2.56
C LYS A 76 -11.83 1.97 -1.55
N LEU A 77 -11.47 1.49 -0.35
CA LEU A 77 -10.79 2.31 0.65
C LEU A 77 -9.39 2.71 0.18
N LEU A 78 -8.67 1.76 -0.42
CA LEU A 78 -7.32 2.00 -0.96
C LEU A 78 -7.39 2.94 -2.17
N GLY A 79 -8.30 2.66 -3.12
CA GLY A 79 -8.51 3.52 -4.29
C GLY A 79 -8.79 4.96 -3.89
N ARG A 80 -9.80 5.20 -3.05
CA ARG A 80 -10.17 6.55 -2.57
C ARG A 80 -9.06 7.24 -1.77
N ALA A 81 -8.22 6.48 -1.06
CA ALA A 81 -7.08 7.06 -0.36
C ALA A 81 -6.00 7.54 -1.34
N LEU A 82 -5.75 6.76 -2.40
CA LEU A 82 -4.82 7.12 -3.48
C LEU A 82 -5.32 8.34 -4.26
N GLU A 83 -6.60 8.38 -4.68
CA GLU A 83 -7.14 9.51 -5.45
C GLU A 83 -7.10 10.84 -4.68
N ARG A 84 -7.35 10.79 -3.37
CA ARG A 84 -7.31 11.99 -2.52
C ARG A 84 -5.90 12.50 -2.25
N ARG A 85 -4.87 11.67 -2.43
CA ARG A 85 -3.49 12.00 -2.07
C ARG A 85 -2.61 12.24 -3.28
N LEU A 86 -2.85 11.52 -4.37
CA LEU A 86 -2.01 11.50 -5.55
C LEU A 86 -2.82 12.00 -6.76
N SER A 87 -2.19 12.88 -7.53
CA SER A 87 -2.65 13.28 -8.85
C SER A 87 -2.71 12.10 -9.82
N ALA A 88 -3.36 12.28 -10.97
CA ALA A 88 -3.44 11.24 -12.00
C ALA A 88 -2.04 10.86 -12.56
N SER A 89 -1.11 11.80 -12.67
CA SER A 89 0.27 11.53 -13.12
C SER A 89 1.07 10.76 -12.06
N GLU A 90 0.97 11.14 -10.79
CA GLU A 90 1.60 10.42 -9.69
C GLU A 90 1.08 8.98 -9.56
N ARG A 91 -0.23 8.76 -9.75
CA ARG A 91 -0.80 7.39 -9.79
C ARG A 91 -0.21 6.56 -10.93
N ARG A 92 0.00 7.15 -12.12
CA ARG A 92 0.65 6.46 -13.25
C ARG A 92 2.11 6.14 -12.93
N LEU A 93 2.86 7.09 -12.38
CA LEU A 93 4.26 6.87 -11.97
C LEU A 93 4.36 5.75 -10.92
N LEU A 94 3.49 5.76 -9.91
CA LEU A 94 3.42 4.70 -8.91
C LEU A 94 3.20 3.33 -9.55
N LEU A 95 2.28 3.23 -10.52
CA LEU A 95 2.01 1.98 -11.23
C LEU A 95 3.18 1.51 -12.10
N THR A 96 3.94 2.43 -12.68
CA THR A 96 5.13 2.12 -13.50
C THR A 96 6.28 1.56 -12.66
N HIS A 97 6.44 2.06 -11.43
CA HIS A 97 7.56 1.68 -10.57
C HIS A 97 7.21 0.63 -9.51
N ALA A 98 5.94 0.27 -9.39
CA ALA A 98 5.50 -0.86 -8.58
C ALA A 98 5.90 -2.21 -9.22
N SER A 99 6.15 -3.22 -8.40
CA SER A 99 6.22 -4.61 -8.89
C SER A 99 4.92 -5.02 -9.56
N SER A 100 4.98 -5.99 -10.47
CA SER A 100 3.81 -6.52 -11.18
C SER A 100 2.65 -6.89 -10.24
N ALA A 101 2.95 -7.55 -9.13
CA ALA A 101 1.97 -7.94 -8.12
C ALA A 101 1.32 -6.72 -7.43
N MET A 102 2.11 -5.73 -7.02
CA MET A 102 1.60 -4.50 -6.42
C MET A 102 0.76 -3.70 -7.41
N ALA A 103 1.25 -3.51 -8.64
CA ALA A 103 0.55 -2.80 -9.69
C ALA A 103 -0.83 -3.43 -10.00
N ALA A 104 -0.95 -4.76 -9.98
CA ALA A 104 -2.23 -5.44 -10.16
C ALA A 104 -3.24 -5.08 -9.06
N VAL A 105 -2.80 -5.05 -7.80
CA VAL A 105 -3.66 -4.65 -6.66
C VAL A 105 -4.08 -3.19 -6.79
N LEU A 106 -3.15 -2.29 -7.13
CA LEU A 106 -3.42 -0.87 -7.28
C LEU A 106 -4.41 -0.58 -8.42
N ARG A 107 -4.25 -1.23 -9.58
CA ARG A 107 -5.22 -1.11 -10.69
C ARG A 107 -6.61 -1.54 -10.25
N ARG A 108 -6.74 -2.66 -9.55
CA ARG A 108 -8.03 -3.13 -9.01
C ARG A 108 -8.63 -2.14 -8.02
N ALA A 109 -7.82 -1.57 -7.13
CA ALA A 109 -8.28 -0.61 -6.13
C ALA A 109 -8.77 0.69 -6.77
N LEU A 110 -8.05 1.21 -7.77
CA LEU A 110 -8.43 2.41 -8.52
C LEU A 110 -9.73 2.18 -9.31
N ALA A 111 -9.82 1.09 -10.07
CA ALA A 111 -11.03 0.74 -10.82
C ALA A 111 -12.26 0.53 -9.92
N ALA A 112 -12.06 0.08 -8.67
CA ALA A 112 -13.16 -0.13 -7.74
C ALA A 112 -13.79 1.18 -7.22
N VAL A 113 -13.14 2.34 -7.40
CA VAL A 113 -13.72 3.63 -7.01
C VAL A 113 -14.83 4.07 -7.96
N ASP A 114 -14.65 3.78 -9.26
CA ASP A 114 -15.58 4.14 -10.33
C ASP A 114 -16.75 3.14 -10.49
N ALA A 115 -16.65 1.98 -9.84
CA ALA A 115 -17.68 0.93 -9.80
C ALA A 115 -18.58 1.03 -8.57
#